data_AF-A0A402ANF2-F1
#
_entry.id   AF-A0A402ANF2-F1
#
_cell.length_a   1.000
_cell.length_b   1.000
_cell.length_c   1.000
_cell.angle_alpha   90.00
_cell.angle_beta   90.00
_cell.angle_gamma   90.00
#
_symmetry.space_group_name_H-M   'P 1'
#
loop_
_entity.id
_entity.type
_entity.pdbx_description
1 polymer ?
#
loop_
_entity_poly.entity_id
_entity_poly.type
_entity_poly.pdbx_seq_one_letter_code
_entity_poly.pdbx_strand_id
1 'polypeptide(L)'
;MHLHDNLQICLYALDNRYPNHIVDINKGIIASKEIPLTGWRALELVELLLLTAPQLLQAEAIMVIDYDECSIYLPAISEIVPLCTIHCHGKIPPHVADGVRWLKHKPIQPEEPITASDGPPICQL
;
A
#
# COMPACT_ATOMS: atom_id res chain seq x y z
N MET A 1 8.20 -3.81 2.96
CA MET A 1 8.56 -2.37 2.99
C MET A 1 8.63 -1.96 4.43
N HIS A 2 9.78 -1.45 4.84
CA HIS A 2 9.97 -0.93 6.19
C HIS A 2 10.34 0.54 6.05
N LEU A 3 9.62 1.40 6.76
CA LEU A 3 9.91 2.83 6.82
C LEU A 3 9.93 3.25 8.28
N HIS A 4 11.01 3.93 8.65
CA HIS A 4 11.22 4.47 9.98
C HIS A 4 11.39 5.98 9.84
N ASP A 5 10.34 6.71 10.18
CA ASP A 5 10.28 8.17 10.08
C ASP A 5 9.13 8.67 10.98
N ASN A 6 8.77 9.95 10.93
CA ASN A 6 7.58 10.41 11.62
C ASN A 6 6.29 9.84 10.99
N LEU A 7 5.21 9.82 11.77
CA LEU A 7 3.92 9.27 11.35
C LEU A 7 3.40 9.95 10.08
N GLN A 8 3.57 11.26 9.96
CA GLN A 8 3.11 12.02 8.79
C GLN A 8 3.78 11.54 7.49
N ILE A 9 5.10 11.37 7.51
CA ILE A 9 5.88 10.85 6.37
C ILE A 9 5.46 9.41 6.06
N CYS A 10 5.24 8.58 7.09
CA CYS A 10 4.75 7.22 6.89
C CYS A 10 3.40 7.20 6.17
N LEU A 11 2.44 8.05 6.56
CA LEU A 11 1.13 8.15 5.93
C LEU A 11 1.20 8.68 4.49
N TYR A 12 2.04 9.68 4.22
CA TYR A 12 2.25 10.15 2.83
C TYR A 12 2.90 9.08 1.95
N ALA A 13 3.87 8.33 2.48
CA ALA A 13 4.50 7.24 1.75
C ALA A 13 3.52 6.10 1.46
N LEU A 14 2.63 5.80 2.40
CA LEU A 14 1.56 4.82 2.24
C LEU A 14 0.60 5.22 1.12
N ASP A 15 0.09 6.45 1.13
CA ASP A 15 -0.83 6.95 0.10
C ASP A 15 -0.22 6.90 -1.30
N ASN A 16 1.04 7.32 -1.43
CA ASN A 16 1.74 7.34 -2.71
C ASN A 16 1.95 5.93 -3.29
N ARG A 17 2.39 4.98 -2.45
CA ARG A 17 2.78 3.64 -2.91
C ARG A 17 1.60 2.68 -3.02
N TYR A 18 0.56 2.89 -2.22
CA TYR A 18 -0.59 1.99 -2.13
C TYR A 18 -1.89 2.79 -2.26
N PRO A 19 -2.22 3.39 -3.40
CA PRO A 19 -3.33 4.37 -3.52
C PRO A 19 -4.74 3.83 -3.19
N ASN A 20 -4.91 2.51 -3.13
CA ASN A 20 -6.16 1.83 -2.77
C ASN A 20 -6.09 1.18 -1.37
N HIS A 21 -5.17 1.64 -0.52
CA HIS A 21 -5.07 1.15 0.85
C HIS A 21 -6.26 1.63 1.68
N ILE A 22 -6.53 0.89 2.74
CA ILE A 22 -7.44 1.29 3.81
C ILE A 22 -6.68 1.19 5.14
N VAL A 23 -6.92 2.11 6.06
CA VAL A 23 -6.29 2.18 7.39
C VAL A 23 -7.36 2.06 8.46
N ASP A 24 -7.16 1.13 9.38
CA ASP A 24 -7.94 0.99 10.60
C ASP A 24 -7.09 1.41 11.80
N ILE A 25 -7.66 2.27 12.66
CA ILE A 25 -7.02 2.76 13.87
C ILE A 25 -7.32 1.80 15.02
N ASN A 26 -6.28 1.44 15.78
CA ASN A 26 -6.43 0.60 16.94
C ASN A 26 -7.09 1.36 18.11
N LYS A 27 -8.25 0.87 18.54
CA LYS A 27 -9.02 1.46 19.65
C LYS A 27 -8.26 1.48 20.98
N GLY A 28 -7.28 0.59 21.14
CA GLY A 28 -6.46 0.51 22.34
C GLY A 28 -5.43 1.64 22.46
N ILE A 29 -5.12 2.32 21.35
CA ILE A 29 -4.12 3.39 21.29
C ILE A 29 -4.79 4.77 21.28
N ILE A 30 -5.83 4.94 20.46
CA ILE A 30 -6.61 6.18 20.40
C ILE A 30 -8.00 5.93 20.98
N ALA A 31 -8.25 6.51 22.15
CA ALA A 31 -9.59 6.54 22.73
C ALA A 31 -10.44 7.61 22.04
N SER A 32 -11.14 7.26 20.96
CA SER A 32 -12.18 8.11 20.38
C SER A 32 -13.56 7.55 20.70
N LYS A 33 -14.44 8.38 21.27
CA LYS A 33 -15.85 8.01 21.50
C LYS A 33 -16.74 8.25 20.29
N GLU A 34 -16.29 9.08 19.34
CA GLU A 34 -17.14 9.63 18.28
C GLU A 34 -16.54 9.51 16.87
N ILE A 35 -15.28 9.07 16.75
CA ILE A 35 -14.60 8.99 15.46
C ILE A 35 -14.63 7.53 15.00
N PRO A 36 -15.10 7.23 13.77
CA PRO A 36 -15.03 5.88 13.25
C PRO A 36 -13.56 5.43 13.23
N LEU A 37 -13.27 4.22 13.68
CA LEU A 37 -11.89 3.73 13.84
C LEU A 37 -11.45 2.83 12.68
N THR A 38 -12.23 2.77 11.61
CA THR A 38 -12.01 1.86 10.49
C THR A 38 -12.29 2.55 9.16
N GLY A 39 -11.61 2.13 8.11
CA GLY A 39 -11.97 2.52 6.75
C GLY A 39 -11.32 3.80 6.23
N TRP A 40 -10.27 4.32 6.87
CA TRP A 40 -9.68 5.61 6.51
C TRP A 40 -8.70 5.50 5.36
N ARG A 41 -8.60 6.55 4.54
CA ARG A 41 -7.40 6.77 3.72
C ARG A 41 -6.33 7.47 4.53
N ALA A 42 -5.06 7.23 4.21
CA ALA A 42 -3.94 7.80 4.94
C ALA A 42 -3.98 9.33 4.98
N LEU A 43 -4.37 10.00 3.89
CA LEU A 43 -4.50 11.45 3.87
C LEU A 43 -5.64 11.95 4.76
N GLU A 44 -6.79 11.25 4.78
CA GLU A 44 -7.90 11.58 5.67
C GLU A 44 -7.48 11.40 7.14
N LEU A 45 -6.68 10.37 7.42
CA LEU A 45 -6.10 10.16 8.74
C LEU A 45 -5.11 11.28 9.13
N VAL A 46 -4.33 11.81 8.19
CA VAL A 46 -3.47 12.99 8.43
C VAL A 46 -4.32 14.20 8.80
N GLU A 47 -5.38 14.49 8.04
CA GLU A 47 -6.29 15.60 8.31
C GLU A 47 -6.96 15.46 9.68
N LEU A 48 -7.45 14.25 10.00
CA LEU A 48 -8.04 13.94 11.30
C LEU A 48 -7.05 14.17 12.45
N LEU A 49 -5.83 13.66 12.33
CA LEU A 49 -4.82 13.79 13.38
C LEU A 49 -4.31 15.22 13.50
N LEU A 50 -4.25 15.99 12.41
CA LEU A 50 -3.89 17.40 12.47
C LEU A 50 -4.88 18.20 13.33
N LEU A 51 -6.17 17.83 13.28
CA LEU A 51 -7.22 18.48 14.06
C LEU A 51 -7.30 17.98 15.51
N THR A 52 -7.06 16.69 15.73
CA THR A 52 -7.35 16.03 17.03
C THR A 52 -6.11 15.81 17.88
N ALA A 53 -4.96 15.51 17.27
CA ALA A 53 -3.73 15.16 17.96
C ALA A 53 -2.49 15.42 17.07
N PRO A 54 -2.20 16.69 16.70
CA PRO A 54 -1.13 17.02 15.75
C PRO A 54 0.25 16.56 16.22
N GLN A 55 0.47 16.43 17.53
CA GLN A 55 1.69 15.89 18.10
C GLN A 55 1.97 14.45 17.68
N LEU A 56 0.93 13.64 17.39
CA LEU A 56 1.12 12.26 16.91
C LEU A 56 1.70 12.22 15.51
N LEU A 57 1.42 13.21 14.66
CA LEU A 57 1.96 13.29 13.30
C LEU A 57 3.48 13.45 13.29
N GLN A 58 4.03 14.10 14.31
CA GLN A 58 5.47 14.29 14.49
C GLN A 58 6.14 13.18 15.30
N ALA A 59 5.35 12.26 15.87
CA ALA A 59 5.89 11.14 16.62
C ALA A 59 6.63 10.17 15.70
N GLU A 60 7.73 9.64 16.21
CA GLU A 60 8.48 8.57 15.56
C GLU A 60 7.58 7.35 15.33
N ALA A 61 7.58 6.86 14.10
CA ALA A 61 6.73 5.80 13.63
C ALA A 61 7.52 4.75 12.86
N ILE A 62 7.08 3.51 12.97
CA ILE A 62 7.62 2.39 12.21
C ILE A 62 6.47 1.83 11.39
N MET A 63 6.56 1.97 10.07
CA MET A 63 5.63 1.36 9.13
C MET A 63 6.23 0.09 8.56
N VAL A 64 5.50 -1.02 8.69
CA VAL A 64 5.82 -2.34 8.15
C VAL A 64 4.72 -2.75 7.17
N ILE A 65 5.10 -3.08 5.94
CA ILE A 65 4.21 -3.64 4.91
C ILE A 65 4.94 -4.76 4.18
N ASP A 66 4.75 -5.99 4.60
CA ASP A 66 5.25 -7.18 3.94
C ASP A 66 4.11 -8.22 3.79
N TYR A 67 4.45 -9.50 3.60
CA TYR A 67 3.47 -10.56 3.42
C TYR A 67 2.74 -10.94 4.72
N ASP A 68 3.44 -10.86 5.85
CA ASP A 68 2.94 -11.29 7.15
C ASP A 68 2.28 -10.12 7.91
N GLU A 69 2.74 -8.90 7.66
CA GLU A 69 2.35 -7.72 8.43
C GLU A 69 2.14 -6.47 7.58
N CYS A 70 1.07 -5.73 7.88
CA CYS A 70 0.78 -4.43 7.31
C CYS A 70 0.29 -3.50 8.43
N SER A 71 1.22 -2.82 9.10
CA SER A 71 0.95 -2.07 10.33
C SER A 71 1.82 -0.82 10.47
N ILE A 72 1.34 0.15 11.25
CA ILE A 72 2.12 1.31 11.72
C ILE A 72 2.18 1.29 13.23
N TYR A 73 3.39 1.37 13.79
CA TYR A 73 3.67 1.46 15.21
C TYR A 73 4.12 2.85 15.60
N LEU A 74 3.82 3.23 16.85
CA LEU A 74 4.41 4.39 17.52
C LEU A 74 5.19 3.88 18.74
N PRO A 75 6.51 3.64 18.64
CA PRO A 75 7.30 3.03 19.71
C PRO A 75 7.21 3.76 21.05
N ALA A 76 7.04 5.10 21.01
CA ALA A 76 6.84 5.91 22.20
C ALA A 76 5.54 5.61 22.98
N ILE A 77 4.56 4.96 22.35
CA ILE A 77 3.27 4.58 22.96
C ILE A 77 3.20 3.07 23.17
N SER A 78 3.52 2.30 22.14
CA SER A 78 3.57 0.85 22.21
C SER A 78 4.49 0.27 21.15
N GLU A 79 5.40 -0.60 21.56
CA GLU A 79 6.26 -1.37 20.67
C GLU A 79 5.57 -2.63 20.12
N ILE A 80 4.49 -3.08 20.77
CA ILE A 80 3.84 -4.38 20.49
C ILE A 80 2.48 -4.20 19.82
N VAL A 81 1.75 -3.13 20.19
CA VAL A 81 0.41 -2.88 19.66
C VAL A 81 0.50 -1.80 18.59
N PRO A 82 0.11 -2.09 17.33
CA PRO A 82 0.18 -1.10 16.28
C PRO A 82 -0.84 0.02 16.53
N LEU A 83 -0.47 1.24 16.15
CA LEU A 83 -1.38 2.38 16.05
C LEU A 83 -2.46 2.09 15.03
N CYS A 84 -2.06 1.60 13.86
CA CYS A 84 -2.96 1.31 12.75
C CYS A 84 -2.63 -0.02 12.07
N THR A 85 -3.66 -0.69 11.58
CA THR A 85 -3.55 -1.81 10.62
C THR A 85 -3.85 -1.29 9.21
N ILE A 86 -3.03 -1.70 8.25
CA ILE A 86 -3.12 -1.29 6.85
C ILE A 86 -3.65 -2.47 6.03
N HIS A 87 -4.65 -2.21 5.20
CA HIS A 87 -5.19 -3.17 4.25
C HIS A 87 -4.79 -2.77 2.84
N CYS A 88 -3.76 -3.42 2.29
CA CYS A 88 -3.32 -3.20 0.92
C CYS A 88 -4.10 -4.12 -0.04
N HIS A 89 -5.13 -3.60 -0.72
CA HIS A 89 -5.96 -4.34 -1.67
C HIS A 89 -5.18 -4.75 -2.95
N GLY A 90 -4.31 -5.75 -2.87
CA GLY A 90 -3.67 -6.43 -4.02
C GLY A 90 -2.34 -5.85 -4.51
N LYS A 91 -1.70 -4.94 -3.75
CA LYS A 91 -0.44 -4.29 -4.13
C LYS A 91 0.74 -4.56 -3.20
N ILE A 92 0.72 -5.60 -2.37
CA ILE A 92 1.92 -5.94 -1.59
C ILE A 92 3.01 -6.39 -2.57
N PRO A 93 4.12 -5.65 -2.75
CA PRO A 93 5.16 -6.06 -3.67
C PRO A 93 5.75 -7.37 -3.14
N PRO A 94 5.99 -8.39 -3.99
CA PRO A 94 6.61 -9.62 -3.55
C PRO A 94 7.96 -9.30 -2.93
N HIS A 95 8.21 -9.83 -1.72
CA HIS A 95 9.49 -9.71 -1.05
C HIS A 95 10.56 -10.33 -1.96
N VAL A 96 11.57 -9.54 -2.34
CA VAL A 96 12.58 -9.94 -3.36
C VAL A 96 13.45 -11.13 -2.89
N ALA A 97 13.35 -11.54 -1.63
CA ALA A 97 13.98 -12.77 -1.15
C ALA A 97 13.37 -14.07 -1.73
N ASP A 98 12.13 -14.03 -2.25
CA ASP A 98 11.44 -15.21 -2.83
C ASP A 98 11.41 -15.21 -4.37
N GLY A 99 12.26 -14.39 -5.01
CA GLY A 99 12.29 -14.19 -6.46
C GLY A 99 12.53 -15.45 -7.31
N VAL A 100 12.90 -16.58 -6.72
CA VAL A 100 13.17 -17.83 -7.45
C VAL A 100 11.88 -18.58 -7.85
N ARG A 101 10.73 -18.30 -7.21
CA ARG A 101 9.46 -18.99 -7.54
C ARG A 101 8.62 -18.29 -8.61
N TRP A 102 8.73 -16.97 -8.76
CA TRP A 102 7.91 -16.20 -9.70
C TRP A 102 8.29 -16.39 -11.18
N LEU A 103 9.53 -16.75 -11.50
CA LEU A 103 9.95 -17.04 -12.87
C LEU A 103 9.32 -18.32 -13.46
N LYS A 104 8.64 -19.15 -12.65
CA LYS A 104 8.00 -20.40 -13.12
C LYS A 104 6.55 -20.24 -13.58
N HIS A 105 5.93 -19.08 -13.34
CA HIS A 105 4.56 -18.80 -13.75
C HIS A 105 4.50 -17.53 -14.60
N LYS A 106 5.21 -17.53 -15.73
CA LYS A 106 4.87 -16.65 -16.84
C LYS A 106 3.83 -17.40 -17.68
N PRO A 107 2.54 -16.99 -17.71
CA PRO A 107 1.65 -17.49 -18.73
C PRO A 107 2.20 -17.02 -20.07
N ILE A 108 2.58 -17.99 -20.90
CA ILE A 108 2.86 -17.77 -22.32
C ILE A 108 1.52 -17.30 -22.91
N GLN A 109 1.41 -16.00 -23.18
CA GLN A 109 0.38 -15.48 -24.07
C GLN A 109 0.64 -16.12 -25.44
N PRO A 110 -0.35 -16.74 -26.10
CA PRO A 110 -0.19 -17.16 -27.48
C PRO A 110 0.01 -15.91 -28.33
N GLU A 111 1.13 -15.82 -29.04
CA GLU A 111 1.31 -14.86 -30.11
C GLU A 111 0.19 -15.07 -31.14
N GLU A 112 -0.66 -14.05 -31.33
CA GLU A 112 -1.56 -14.03 -32.48
C GLU A 112 -0.73 -14.03 -33.77
N PRO A 113 -1.06 -14.88 -34.74
CA PRO A 113 -0.30 -14.95 -35.98
C PRO A 113 -0.53 -13.68 -36.80
N ILE A 114 0.57 -12.96 -37.00
CA ILE A 114 0.73 -11.91 -38.00
C ILE A 114 0.36 -12.48 -39.38
N THR A 115 -0.85 -12.22 -39.86
CA THR A 115 -1.17 -12.42 -41.28
C THR A 115 -0.52 -11.30 -42.07
N ALA A 116 0.66 -11.59 -42.59
CA ALA A 116 1.22 -10.90 -43.73
C ALA A 116 0.26 -11.05 -44.92
N SER A 117 -0.12 -9.93 -45.53
CA SER A 117 -0.67 -9.91 -46.88
C SER A 117 0.01 -8.76 -47.63
N ASP A 118 1.18 -9.08 -48.16
CA ASP A 118 1.78 -8.40 -49.30
C ASP A 118 0.76 -8.33 -50.46
N GLY A 119 0.63 -7.15 -51.10
CA GLY A 119 0.10 -7.08 -52.48
C GLY A 119 1.21 -7.42 -53.49
N PRO A 120 1.11 -7.05 -54.79
CA PRO A 120 -0.02 -6.77 -55.70
C PRO A 120 0.13 -7.71 -56.95
N PRO A 121 -0.17 -7.38 -58.23
CA PRO A 121 -1.13 -6.47 -58.90
C PRO A 121 -2.09 -7.27 -59.85
N ILE A 122 -2.96 -6.62 -60.66
CA ILE A 122 -3.27 -7.01 -62.06
C ILE A 122 -4.15 -5.95 -62.76
N CYS A 123 -3.78 -5.67 -64.01
CA CYS A 123 -4.35 -4.72 -64.97
C CYS A 123 -5.70 -5.15 -65.60
N GLN A 124 -6.47 -4.11 -66.00
CA GLN A 124 -7.28 -3.94 -67.22
C GLN A 124 -8.45 -4.90 -67.56
N LEU A 125 -9.64 -4.30 -67.77
CA LEU A 125 -10.25 -4.06 -69.09
C LEU A 125 -11.21 -2.87 -69.04
#